data_AF-A0A3P3RF33-F1
#
_entry.id   AF-A0A3P3RF33-F1
#
_cell.length_a   1.000
_cell.length_b   1.000
_cell.length_c   1.000
_cell.angle_alpha   90.00
_cell.angle_beta   90.00
_cell.angle_gamma   90.00
#
_symmetry.space_group_name_H-M   'P 1'
#
loop_
_entity.id
_entity.type
_entity.pdbx_description
1 polymer ?
#
loop_
_entity_poly.entity_id
_entity_poly.type
_entity_poly.pdbx_seq_one_letter_code
_entity_poly.pdbx_strand_id
1 'polypeptide(L)'
;MAETSDRLQTVTTAIMIAIGAYVLGNIVASTVMYVLFLVGIPMEGYPERMAVLSTLTVQGVGFLGFGLVYLHYTDQLDLLSIDRPSRSDIGYLLGGIVAILLSWRVIGIVFTQLLGIDPAESSFIEQGIQNPTLLLVLAPLSILIVGPGEELLYRGIVQGSIRRVLGPVGGILIASAVFASIHVFGLIGSPLETLATLLTVFVLALVLGTVYELSENLLVPALIHGLYNATQFLLAYQQATGGLSGLG
;
A
#
# COMPACT_ATOMS: atom_id res chain seq x y z
N MET A 1 17.77 -27.77 2.19
CA MET A 1 17.26 -27.03 1.01
C MET A 1 15.87 -27.54 0.77
N ALA A 2 14.84 -26.67 0.79
CA ALA A 2 13.47 -27.07 0.49
C ALA A 2 13.38 -27.66 -0.93
N GLU A 3 12.55 -28.69 -1.11
CA GLU A 3 12.34 -29.31 -2.41
C GLU A 3 11.65 -28.30 -3.35
N THR A 4 11.83 -28.44 -4.68
CA THR A 4 11.25 -27.49 -5.66
C THR A 4 9.73 -27.39 -5.51
N SER A 5 9.06 -28.49 -5.15
CA SER A 5 7.63 -28.56 -4.84
C SER A 5 7.26 -27.64 -3.67
N ASP A 6 8.03 -27.72 -2.57
CA ASP A 6 7.80 -26.92 -1.36
C ASP A 6 7.99 -25.42 -1.61
N ARG A 7 8.98 -25.06 -2.45
CA ARG A 7 9.23 -23.67 -2.85
C ARG A 7 8.05 -23.11 -3.63
N LEU A 8 7.59 -23.85 -4.64
CA LEU A 8 6.45 -23.43 -5.46
C LEU A 8 5.19 -23.30 -4.60
N GLN A 9 4.91 -24.29 -3.75
CA GLN A 9 3.76 -24.28 -2.85
C GLN A 9 3.78 -23.05 -1.92
N THR A 10 4.94 -22.73 -1.34
CA THR A 10 5.07 -21.57 -0.43
C THR A 10 4.81 -20.26 -1.17
N VAL A 11 5.42 -20.07 -2.34
CA VAL A 11 5.24 -18.86 -3.15
C VAL A 11 3.78 -18.73 -3.60
N THR A 12 3.18 -19.80 -4.11
CA THR A 12 1.77 -19.81 -4.53
C THR A 12 0.85 -19.51 -3.36
N THR A 13 1.08 -20.12 -2.20
CA THR A 13 0.26 -19.88 -0.99
C THR A 13 0.34 -18.41 -0.56
N ALA A 14 1.54 -17.84 -0.49
CA ALA A 14 1.74 -16.44 -0.16
C ALA A 14 0.99 -15.49 -1.11
N ILE A 15 1.05 -15.75 -2.42
CA ILE A 15 0.32 -14.96 -3.43
C ILE A 15 -1.20 -15.12 -3.26
N MET A 16 -1.68 -16.35 -3.04
CA MET A 16 -3.11 -16.63 -2.84
C MET A 16 -3.66 -15.98 -1.58
N ILE A 17 -2.85 -15.87 -0.52
CA ILE A 17 -3.22 -15.12 0.69
C ILE A 17 -3.42 -13.64 0.36
N ALA A 18 -2.50 -13.02 -0.38
CA ALA A 18 -2.64 -11.61 -0.78
C ALA A 18 -3.90 -11.37 -1.65
N ILE A 19 -4.16 -12.26 -2.61
CA ILE A 19 -5.37 -12.20 -3.44
C ILE A 19 -6.62 -12.42 -2.59
N GLY A 20 -6.61 -13.41 -1.70
CA GLY A 20 -7.73 -13.72 -0.81
C GLY A 20 -8.07 -12.57 0.12
N ALA A 21 -7.05 -11.92 0.67
CA ALA A 21 -7.16 -10.70 1.49
C ALA A 21 -7.86 -9.57 0.73
N TYR A 22 -7.43 -9.31 -0.51
CA TYR A 22 -8.02 -8.29 -1.39
C TYR A 22 -9.48 -8.61 -1.75
N VAL A 23 -9.75 -9.86 -2.14
CA VAL A 23 -11.09 -10.32 -2.51
C VAL A 23 -12.05 -10.25 -1.31
N LEU A 24 -11.61 -10.70 -0.13
CA LEU A 24 -12.39 -10.62 1.10
C LEU A 24 -12.74 -9.16 1.43
N GLY A 25 -11.75 -8.27 1.39
CA GLY A 25 -11.96 -6.84 1.62
C GLY A 25 -13.02 -6.23 0.70
N ASN A 26 -13.00 -6.61 -0.58
CA ASN A 26 -14.00 -6.17 -1.56
C ASN A 26 -15.39 -6.78 -1.32
N ILE A 27 -15.48 -8.07 -0.96
CA ILE A 27 -16.75 -8.71 -0.58
C ILE A 27 -17.37 -8.00 0.63
N VAL A 28 -16.56 -7.67 1.64
CA VAL A 28 -17.00 -6.90 2.80
C VAL A 28 -17.46 -5.51 2.37
N ALA A 29 -16.72 -4.82 1.50
CA ALA A 29 -17.10 -3.52 0.96
C ALA A 29 -18.48 -3.56 0.29
N SER A 30 -18.70 -4.52 -0.61
CA SER A 30 -19.98 -4.71 -1.33
C SER A 30 -21.12 -5.05 -0.37
N THR A 31 -20.85 -5.88 0.64
CA THR A 31 -21.85 -6.24 1.66
C THR A 31 -22.26 -5.03 2.49
N VAL A 32 -21.29 -4.22 2.94
CA VAL A 32 -21.56 -2.98 3.68
C VAL A 32 -22.32 -1.99 2.81
N MET A 33 -21.92 -1.80 1.54
CA MET A 33 -22.66 -0.94 0.61
C MET A 33 -24.12 -1.40 0.44
N TYR A 34 -24.36 -2.70 0.31
CA TYR A 34 -25.72 -3.24 0.19
C TYR A 34 -26.56 -2.99 1.46
N VAL A 35 -25.97 -3.18 2.65
CA VAL A 35 -26.65 -2.89 3.92
C VAL A 35 -26.99 -1.40 4.04
N LEU A 36 -26.04 -0.51 3.70
CA LEU A 36 -26.25 0.94 3.71
C LEU A 36 -27.39 1.36 2.78
N PHE A 37 -27.46 0.75 1.60
CA PHE A 37 -28.58 0.94 0.67
C PHE A 37 -29.92 0.52 1.28
N LEU A 38 -30.00 -0.65 1.92
CA LEU A 38 -31.24 -1.14 2.55
C LEU A 38 -31.76 -0.23 3.67
N VAL A 39 -30.85 0.44 4.41
CA VAL A 39 -31.22 1.38 5.48
C VAL A 39 -31.37 2.82 5.01
N GLY A 40 -31.33 3.06 3.68
CA GLY A 40 -31.56 4.38 3.09
C GLY A 40 -30.40 5.38 3.23
N ILE A 41 -29.17 4.89 3.45
CA ILE A 41 -27.97 5.75 3.47
C ILE A 41 -27.40 5.83 2.05
N PRO A 42 -27.44 7.01 1.39
CA PRO A 42 -26.95 7.14 0.03
C PRO A 42 -25.42 7.09 -0.01
N MET A 43 -24.89 6.27 -0.90
CA MET A 43 -23.44 6.17 -1.19
C MET A 43 -23.09 6.69 -2.58
N GLU A 44 -24.01 6.52 -3.54
CA GLU A 44 -23.88 7.03 -4.89
C GLU A 44 -23.83 8.57 -4.89
N GLY A 45 -22.90 9.14 -5.67
CA GLY A 45 -22.65 10.58 -5.71
C GLY A 45 -21.80 11.13 -4.55
N TYR A 46 -21.34 10.28 -3.63
CA TYR A 46 -20.48 10.67 -2.50
C TYR A 46 -19.13 9.93 -2.58
N PRO A 47 -18.21 10.36 -3.46
CA PRO A 47 -16.92 9.70 -3.67
C PRO A 47 -16.11 9.60 -2.38
N GLU A 48 -16.20 10.58 -1.49
CA GLU A 48 -15.52 10.54 -0.20
C GLU A 48 -16.00 9.38 0.70
N ARG A 49 -17.29 9.05 0.68
CA ARG A 49 -17.83 7.93 1.45
C ARG A 49 -17.36 6.61 0.88
N MET A 50 -17.32 6.50 -0.45
CA MET A 50 -16.84 5.31 -1.14
C MET A 50 -15.34 5.08 -0.89
N ALA A 51 -14.53 6.13 -0.95
CA ALA A 51 -13.10 6.08 -0.69
C ALA A 51 -12.78 5.68 0.76
N VAL A 52 -13.49 6.27 1.74
CA VAL A 52 -13.34 5.90 3.16
C VAL A 52 -13.79 4.46 3.39
N LEU A 53 -14.95 4.07 2.84
CA LEU A 53 -15.44 2.68 2.96
C LEU A 53 -14.41 1.70 2.41
N SER A 54 -13.94 1.92 1.18
CA SER A 54 -12.93 1.08 0.53
C SER A 54 -11.64 0.97 1.37
N THR A 55 -11.17 2.09 1.92
CA THR A 55 -9.99 2.11 2.80
C THR A 55 -10.22 1.25 4.05
N LEU A 56 -11.36 1.41 4.71
CA LEU A 56 -11.68 0.65 5.94
C LEU A 56 -11.88 -0.83 5.66
N THR A 57 -12.51 -1.20 4.54
CA THR A 57 -12.85 -2.59 4.26
C THR A 57 -11.73 -3.33 3.55
N VAL A 58 -11.10 -2.76 2.52
CA VAL A 58 -10.02 -3.45 1.78
C VAL A 58 -8.74 -3.43 2.60
N GLN A 59 -8.30 -2.27 3.05
CA GLN A 59 -7.02 -2.14 3.76
C GLN A 59 -7.17 -2.52 5.23
N GLY A 60 -8.24 -2.05 5.89
CA GLY A 60 -8.50 -2.34 7.29
C GLY A 60 -8.96 -3.77 7.55
N VAL A 61 -10.05 -4.23 6.94
CA VAL A 61 -10.56 -5.59 7.16
C VAL A 61 -9.80 -6.61 6.32
N GLY A 62 -9.67 -6.34 5.02
CA GLY A 62 -9.11 -7.25 4.04
C GLY A 62 -7.62 -7.50 4.23
N PHE A 63 -6.81 -6.47 4.50
CA PHE A 63 -5.37 -6.67 4.69
C PHE A 63 -4.98 -6.81 6.16
N LEU A 64 -5.27 -5.80 6.99
CA LEU A 64 -4.89 -5.82 8.40
C LEU A 64 -5.65 -6.91 9.17
N GLY A 65 -6.98 -6.91 9.12
CA GLY A 65 -7.83 -7.85 9.85
C GLY A 65 -7.61 -9.31 9.44
N PHE A 66 -7.70 -9.60 8.15
CA PHE A 66 -7.44 -10.94 7.61
C PHE A 66 -6.02 -11.41 7.91
N GLY A 67 -5.01 -10.56 7.73
CA GLY A 67 -3.62 -10.92 7.98
C GLY A 67 -3.38 -11.30 9.44
N LEU A 68 -3.92 -10.53 10.39
CA LEU A 68 -3.87 -10.85 11.82
C LEU A 68 -4.58 -12.17 12.15
N VAL A 69 -5.77 -12.41 11.57
CA VAL A 69 -6.52 -13.66 11.76
C VAL A 69 -5.74 -14.85 11.18
N TYR A 70 -5.18 -14.72 9.98
CA TYR A 70 -4.38 -15.74 9.33
C TYR A 70 -3.16 -16.11 10.19
N LEU A 71 -2.41 -15.11 10.66
CA LEU A 71 -1.21 -15.33 11.47
C LEU A 71 -1.54 -16.00 12.80
N HIS A 72 -2.63 -15.59 13.45
CA HIS A 72 -3.10 -16.20 14.69
C HIS A 72 -3.56 -17.65 14.49
N TYR A 73 -4.35 -17.91 13.45
CA TYR A 73 -4.91 -19.25 13.20
C TYR A 73 -3.87 -20.26 12.68
N THR A 74 -2.79 -19.78 12.06
CA THR A 74 -1.72 -20.64 11.53
C THR A 74 -0.48 -20.71 12.43
N ASP A 75 -0.52 -20.09 13.62
CA ASP A 75 0.61 -20.00 14.54
C ASP A 75 1.91 -19.44 13.91
N GLN A 76 1.76 -18.50 12.97
CA GLN A 76 2.88 -17.91 12.20
C GLN A 76 3.21 -16.48 12.62
N LEU A 77 2.94 -16.10 13.87
CA LEU A 77 3.27 -14.76 14.38
C LEU A 77 4.78 -14.44 14.30
N ASP A 78 5.62 -15.47 14.18
CA ASP A 78 7.07 -15.34 13.96
C ASP A 78 7.44 -14.77 12.58
N LEU A 79 6.48 -14.68 11.63
CA LEU A 79 6.63 -13.93 10.39
C LEU A 79 6.70 -12.42 10.62
N LEU A 80 6.12 -11.93 11.73
CA LEU A 80 6.10 -10.51 12.07
C LEU A 80 7.24 -10.18 13.01
N SER A 81 8.23 -9.43 12.50
CA SER A 81 9.19 -8.78 13.36
C SER A 81 8.60 -7.44 13.83
N ILE A 82 8.09 -7.38 15.06
CA ILE A 82 7.55 -6.16 15.68
C ILE A 82 8.23 -5.99 17.03
N ASP A 83 9.09 -4.98 17.12
CA ASP A 83 9.80 -4.63 18.34
C ASP A 83 9.56 -3.17 18.73
N ARG A 84 9.87 -2.85 19.99
CA ARG A 84 9.83 -1.45 20.46
C ARG A 84 10.84 -0.62 19.67
N PRO A 85 10.42 0.52 19.08
CA PRO A 85 11.31 1.32 18.25
C PRO A 85 12.63 1.66 18.93
N SER A 86 13.72 1.26 18.28
CA SER A 86 15.09 1.53 18.72
C SER A 86 15.62 2.85 18.12
N ARG A 87 16.81 3.31 18.55
CA ARG A 87 17.45 4.48 17.94
C ARG A 87 17.86 4.23 16.48
N SER A 88 18.25 3.00 16.13
CA SER A 88 18.53 2.61 14.75
C SER A 88 17.28 2.65 13.89
N ASP A 89 16.11 2.33 14.44
CA ASP A 89 14.84 2.37 13.71
C ASP A 89 14.50 3.78 13.25
N ILE A 90 14.87 4.81 14.02
CA ILE A 90 14.74 6.22 13.60
C ILE A 90 15.63 6.48 12.37
N GLY A 91 16.85 5.93 12.35
CA GLY A 91 17.75 6.04 11.20
C GLY A 91 17.18 5.37 9.96
N TYR A 92 16.65 4.14 10.09
CA TYR A 92 15.99 3.43 9.00
C TYR A 92 14.71 4.12 8.54
N LEU A 93 13.91 4.68 9.46
CA LEU A 93 12.71 5.45 9.16
C LEU A 93 13.05 6.68 8.31
N LEU A 94 13.97 7.52 8.79
CA LEU A 94 14.37 8.74 8.09
C LEU A 94 15.04 8.43 6.75
N GLY A 95 15.95 7.46 6.72
CA GLY A 95 16.61 7.00 5.49
C GLY A 95 15.61 6.44 4.48
N GLY A 96 14.63 5.66 4.95
CA GLY A 96 13.57 5.10 4.12
C GLY A 96 12.61 6.15 3.56
N ILE A 97 12.24 7.17 4.35
CA ILE A 97 11.44 8.31 3.88
C ILE A 97 12.20 9.07 2.78
N VAL A 98 13.49 9.34 2.99
CA VAL A 98 14.31 10.02 1.97
C VAL A 98 14.42 9.15 0.72
N ALA A 99 14.71 7.86 0.87
CA ALA A 99 14.83 6.93 -0.25
C ALA A 99 13.52 6.84 -1.06
N ILE A 100 12.38 6.64 -0.41
CA ILE A 100 11.09 6.49 -1.12
C ILE A 100 10.69 7.78 -1.85
N LEU A 101 10.89 8.95 -1.24
CA LEU A 101 10.57 10.24 -1.87
C LEU A 101 11.52 10.57 -3.02
N LEU A 102 12.82 10.29 -2.87
CA LEU A 102 13.80 10.48 -3.94
C LEU A 102 13.53 9.51 -5.10
N SER A 103 13.25 8.24 -4.83
CA SER A 103 12.88 7.26 -5.85
C SER A 103 11.65 7.72 -6.63
N TRP A 104 10.57 8.11 -5.92
CA TRP A 104 9.36 8.64 -6.57
C TRP A 104 9.68 9.86 -7.45
N ARG A 105 10.46 10.82 -6.94
CA ARG A 105 10.81 12.04 -7.67
C ARG A 105 11.65 11.76 -8.91
N VAL A 106 12.69 10.93 -8.78
CA VAL A 106 13.59 10.58 -9.89
C VAL A 106 12.86 9.80 -10.96
N ILE A 107 12.07 8.78 -10.58
CA ILE A 107 11.31 7.97 -11.53
C ILE A 107 10.27 8.82 -12.27
N GLY A 108 9.58 9.72 -11.55
CA GLY A 108 8.66 10.67 -12.18
C GLY A 108 9.34 11.58 -13.20
N ILE A 109 10.54 12.08 -12.91
CA ILE A 109 11.32 12.87 -13.88
C ILE A 109 11.71 12.02 -15.09
N VAL A 110 12.16 10.78 -14.88
CA VAL A 110 12.54 9.87 -15.97
C VAL A 110 11.36 9.63 -16.90
N PHE A 111 10.18 9.28 -16.38
CA PHE A 111 9.00 9.05 -17.22
C PHE A 111 8.55 10.32 -17.94
N THR A 112 8.37 11.42 -17.21
CA THR A 112 7.79 12.64 -17.78
C THR A 112 8.76 13.38 -18.72
N GLN A 113 10.01 13.57 -18.32
CA GLN A 113 10.97 14.42 -19.03
C GLN A 113 11.81 13.65 -20.06
N LEU A 114 12.10 12.36 -19.81
CA LEU A 114 12.96 11.58 -20.72
C LEU A 114 12.15 10.68 -21.65
N LEU A 115 11.01 10.16 -21.19
CA LEU A 115 10.18 9.22 -21.97
C LEU A 115 8.89 9.87 -22.50
N GLY A 116 8.52 11.06 -22.03
CA GLY A 116 7.29 11.75 -22.43
C GLY A 116 6.02 11.01 -22.00
N ILE A 117 6.10 10.27 -20.89
CA ILE A 117 4.99 9.49 -20.33
C ILE A 117 4.61 10.11 -18.99
N ASP A 118 3.36 10.56 -18.87
CA ASP A 118 2.79 10.98 -17.59
C ASP A 118 2.25 9.74 -16.86
N PRO A 119 2.79 9.34 -15.69
CA PRO A 119 2.32 8.15 -14.98
C PRO A 119 0.82 8.26 -14.62
N ALA A 120 0.11 7.14 -14.68
CA ALA A 120 -1.32 7.07 -14.36
C ALA A 120 -1.59 7.57 -12.93
N GLU A 121 -2.68 8.31 -12.77
CA GLU A 121 -3.05 8.91 -11.50
C GLU A 121 -3.84 7.91 -10.63
N SER A 122 -3.71 8.06 -9.31
CA SER A 122 -4.53 7.32 -8.36
C SER A 122 -5.96 7.84 -8.38
N SER A 123 -6.94 6.94 -8.49
CA SER A 123 -8.37 7.27 -8.38
C SER A 123 -8.73 8.01 -7.08
N PHE A 124 -7.98 7.77 -6.00
CA PHE A 124 -8.15 8.52 -4.74
C PHE A 124 -7.67 9.97 -4.85
N ILE A 125 -6.59 10.22 -5.59
CA ILE A 125 -6.08 11.57 -5.82
C ILE A 125 -7.03 12.33 -6.75
N GLU A 126 -7.47 11.72 -7.85
CA GLU A 126 -8.41 12.35 -8.79
C GLU A 126 -9.72 12.77 -8.08
N GLN A 127 -10.32 11.85 -7.31
CA GLN A 127 -11.50 12.14 -6.49
C GLN A 127 -11.22 13.22 -5.44
N GLY A 128 -10.02 13.19 -4.85
CA GLY A 128 -9.57 14.17 -3.88
C GLY A 128 -9.36 15.56 -4.47
N ILE A 129 -8.94 15.69 -5.72
CA ILE A 129 -8.83 17.00 -6.39
C ILE A 129 -10.23 17.61 -6.56
N GLN A 130 -11.24 16.78 -6.87
CA GLN A 130 -12.63 17.22 -6.99
C GLN A 130 -13.26 17.53 -5.62
N ASN A 131 -12.84 16.84 -4.55
CA ASN A 131 -13.26 17.08 -3.18
C ASN A 131 -12.06 17.09 -2.21
N PRO A 132 -11.36 18.23 -2.04
CA PRO A 132 -10.09 18.30 -1.30
C PRO A 132 -10.16 17.83 0.15
N THR A 133 -11.32 17.96 0.81
CA THR A 133 -11.50 17.47 2.19
C THR A 133 -11.24 15.96 2.31
N LEU A 134 -11.50 15.18 1.25
CA LEU A 134 -11.19 13.75 1.22
C LEU A 134 -9.70 13.49 1.42
N LEU A 135 -8.82 14.29 0.82
CA LEU A 135 -7.37 14.12 0.92
C LEU A 135 -6.88 14.31 2.37
N LEU A 136 -7.49 15.24 3.11
CA LEU A 136 -7.21 15.44 4.54
C LEU A 136 -7.66 14.26 5.41
N VAL A 137 -8.70 13.54 4.99
CA VAL A 137 -9.17 12.32 5.67
C VAL A 137 -8.30 11.11 5.31
N LEU A 138 -7.90 10.97 4.04
CA LEU A 138 -7.08 9.85 3.58
C LEU A 138 -5.64 9.90 4.11
N ALA A 139 -5.10 11.09 4.41
CA ALA A 139 -3.76 11.24 4.99
C ALA A 139 -3.58 10.51 6.34
N PRO A 140 -4.40 10.77 7.39
CA PRO A 140 -4.30 10.03 8.64
C PRO A 140 -4.70 8.55 8.49
N LEU A 141 -5.70 8.24 7.66
CA LEU A 141 -6.07 6.84 7.38
C LEU A 141 -4.91 6.08 6.73
N SER A 142 -4.08 6.75 5.94
CA SER A 142 -2.91 6.12 5.33
C SER A 142 -1.88 5.69 6.35
N ILE A 143 -1.67 6.51 7.38
CA ILE A 143 -0.72 6.21 8.45
C ILE A 143 -1.26 5.12 9.38
N LEU A 144 -2.56 5.16 9.67
CA LEU A 144 -3.17 4.31 10.70
C LEU A 144 -3.68 2.97 10.16
N ILE A 145 -4.02 2.90 8.86
CA ILE A 145 -4.70 1.73 8.28
C ILE A 145 -3.96 1.24 7.04
N VAL A 146 -3.75 2.09 6.03
CA VAL A 146 -3.19 1.66 4.74
C VAL A 146 -1.77 1.11 4.93
N GLY A 147 -0.86 1.92 5.46
CA GLY A 147 0.53 1.51 5.71
C GLY A 147 0.61 0.25 6.59
N PRO A 148 0.00 0.23 7.78
CA PRO A 148 0.02 -0.96 8.64
C PRO A 148 -0.59 -2.21 7.99
N GLY A 149 -1.76 -2.08 7.33
CA GLY A 149 -2.44 -3.21 6.72
C GLY A 149 -1.68 -3.79 5.53
N GLU A 150 -1.22 -2.94 4.62
CA GLU A 150 -0.45 -3.38 3.46
C GLU A 150 0.92 -3.92 3.87
N GLU A 151 1.65 -3.27 4.77
CA GLU A 151 2.96 -3.79 5.18
C GLU A 151 2.83 -5.11 5.95
N LEU A 152 1.81 -5.27 6.81
CA LEU A 152 1.56 -6.56 7.48
C LEU A 152 1.33 -7.67 6.46
N LEU A 153 0.49 -7.44 5.46
CA LEU A 153 0.18 -8.44 4.45
C LEU A 153 1.40 -8.73 3.55
N TYR A 154 2.00 -7.70 2.96
CA TYR A 154 3.00 -7.89 1.92
C TYR A 154 4.41 -8.11 2.47
N ARG A 155 4.79 -7.46 3.58
CA ARG A 155 6.16 -7.55 4.14
C ARG A 155 6.22 -8.59 5.24
N GLY A 156 5.23 -8.58 6.13
CA GLY A 156 5.06 -9.64 7.13
C GLY A 156 4.79 -11.00 6.48
N ILE A 157 3.60 -11.15 5.86
CA ILE A 157 3.15 -12.48 5.40
C ILE A 157 3.80 -12.89 4.07
N VAL A 158 3.66 -12.09 3.00
CA VAL A 158 4.09 -12.51 1.65
C VAL A 158 5.62 -12.58 1.57
N GLN A 159 6.33 -11.47 1.84
CA GLN A 159 7.79 -11.44 1.82
C GLN A 159 8.38 -12.40 2.86
N GLY A 160 7.89 -12.39 4.10
CA GLY A 160 8.36 -13.27 5.15
C GLY A 160 8.22 -14.76 4.82
N SER A 161 7.11 -15.17 4.20
CA SER A 161 6.92 -16.56 3.75
C SER A 161 7.90 -16.93 2.63
N ILE A 162 8.03 -16.07 1.62
CA ILE A 162 8.89 -16.32 0.46
C ILE A 162 10.38 -16.29 0.86
N ARG A 163 10.79 -15.43 1.79
CA ARG A 163 12.20 -15.36 2.23
C ARG A 163 12.67 -16.67 2.87
N ARG A 164 11.79 -17.41 3.55
CA ARG A 164 12.12 -18.72 4.16
C ARG A 164 12.58 -19.75 3.12
N VAL A 165 12.14 -19.61 1.86
CA VAL A 165 12.41 -20.59 0.80
C VAL A 165 13.32 -20.09 -0.32
N LEU A 166 13.37 -18.77 -0.56
CA LEU A 166 14.16 -18.13 -1.63
C LEU A 166 15.18 -17.08 -1.11
N GLY A 167 15.27 -16.89 0.21
CA GLY A 167 16.12 -15.87 0.83
C GLY A 167 15.56 -14.44 0.74
N PRO A 168 16.20 -13.47 1.41
CA PRO A 168 15.69 -12.10 1.53
C PRO A 168 15.45 -11.42 0.18
N VAL A 169 16.39 -11.56 -0.76
CA VAL A 169 16.28 -10.93 -2.10
C VAL A 169 15.08 -11.47 -2.87
N GLY A 170 14.86 -12.79 -2.88
CA GLY A 170 13.71 -13.41 -3.53
C GLY A 170 12.38 -12.99 -2.89
N GLY A 171 12.35 -12.91 -1.55
CA GLY A 171 11.22 -12.40 -0.79
C GLY A 171 10.84 -10.98 -1.18
N ILE A 172 11.82 -10.06 -1.18
CA ILE A 172 11.62 -8.64 -1.52
C ILE A 172 11.13 -8.50 -2.96
N LEU A 173 11.79 -9.14 -3.93
CA LEU A 173 11.44 -8.99 -5.35
C LEU A 173 10.03 -9.48 -5.66
N ILE A 174 9.67 -10.68 -5.19
CA ILE A 174 8.35 -11.27 -5.50
C ILE A 174 7.25 -10.53 -4.74
N ALA A 175 7.43 -10.24 -3.45
CA ALA A 175 6.43 -9.49 -2.69
C ALA A 175 6.21 -8.08 -3.27
N SER A 176 7.26 -7.41 -3.73
CA SER A 176 7.16 -6.09 -4.37
C SER A 176 6.44 -6.16 -5.71
N ALA A 177 6.64 -7.22 -6.50
CA ALA A 177 5.93 -7.41 -7.75
C ALA A 177 4.43 -7.68 -7.54
N VAL A 178 4.09 -8.50 -6.53
CA VAL A 178 2.68 -8.79 -6.16
C VAL A 178 2.00 -7.55 -5.57
N PHE A 179 2.72 -6.78 -4.75
CA PHE A 179 2.24 -5.52 -4.21
C PHE A 179 1.99 -4.50 -5.32
N ALA A 180 2.95 -4.33 -6.25
CA ALA A 180 2.78 -3.40 -7.36
C ALA A 180 1.60 -3.80 -8.25
N SER A 181 1.45 -5.09 -8.60
CA SER A 181 0.43 -5.53 -9.55
C SER A 181 -1.00 -5.26 -9.08
N ILE A 182 -1.30 -5.36 -7.78
CA ILE A 182 -2.66 -5.09 -7.27
C ILE A 182 -3.08 -3.63 -7.44
N HIS A 183 -2.12 -2.71 -7.56
CA HIS A 183 -2.42 -1.27 -7.69
C HIS A 183 -3.14 -0.96 -9.01
N VAL A 184 -3.07 -1.84 -10.01
CA VAL A 184 -3.76 -1.66 -11.30
C VAL A 184 -5.24 -1.31 -11.16
N PHE A 185 -5.90 -1.82 -10.11
CA PHE A 185 -7.33 -1.59 -9.87
C PHE A 185 -7.66 -0.21 -9.32
N GLY A 186 -6.66 0.53 -8.84
CA GLY A 186 -6.82 1.87 -8.27
C GLY A 186 -6.34 3.01 -9.19
N LEU A 187 -5.88 2.70 -10.40
CA LEU A 187 -5.25 3.65 -11.32
C LEU A 187 -6.19 4.06 -12.45
N ILE A 188 -6.06 5.32 -12.87
CA ILE A 188 -6.81 5.91 -13.99
C ILE A 188 -5.79 6.44 -15.00
N GLY A 189 -5.84 5.90 -16.21
CA GLY A 189 -4.91 6.23 -17.30
C GLY A 189 -4.88 5.16 -18.39
N SER A 190 -4.08 5.42 -19.42
CA SER A 190 -3.82 4.45 -20.49
C SER A 190 -2.98 3.26 -20.01
N PRO A 191 -2.90 2.15 -20.76
CA PRO A 191 -2.06 1.00 -20.38
C PRO A 191 -0.59 1.36 -20.18
N LEU A 192 -0.05 2.31 -20.95
CA LEU A 192 1.35 2.73 -20.85
C LEU A 192 1.59 3.56 -19.58
N GLU A 193 0.68 4.49 -19.28
CA GLU A 193 0.72 5.33 -18.07
C GLU A 193 0.56 4.46 -16.82
N THR A 194 -0.34 3.47 -16.89
CA THR A 194 -0.54 2.47 -15.83
C THR A 194 0.74 1.69 -15.59
N LEU A 195 1.39 1.18 -16.65
CA LEU A 195 2.67 0.47 -16.53
C LEU A 195 3.75 1.34 -15.88
N ALA A 196 3.83 2.63 -16.23
CA ALA A 196 4.77 3.56 -15.62
C ALA A 196 4.54 3.71 -14.10
N THR A 197 3.28 3.81 -13.67
CA THR A 197 2.96 3.85 -12.24
C THR A 197 3.24 2.53 -11.54
N LEU A 198 2.91 1.38 -12.15
CA LEU A 198 3.22 0.06 -11.58
C LEU A 198 4.72 -0.16 -11.39
N LEU A 199 5.54 0.27 -12.35
CA LEU A 199 7.00 0.24 -12.23
C LEU A 199 7.52 1.16 -11.12
N THR A 200 6.89 2.34 -10.97
CA THR A 200 7.19 3.26 -9.86
C THR A 200 6.88 2.58 -8.52
N VAL A 201 5.66 2.07 -8.34
CA VAL A 201 5.22 1.37 -7.14
C VAL A 201 6.11 0.17 -6.83
N PHE A 202 6.53 -0.59 -7.84
CA PHE A 202 7.49 -1.69 -7.68
C PHE A 202 8.80 -1.21 -7.04
N VAL A 203 9.40 -0.14 -7.55
CA VAL A 203 10.66 0.40 -6.97
C VAL A 203 10.45 0.90 -5.54
N LEU A 204 9.34 1.59 -5.25
CA LEU A 204 9.03 2.03 -3.89
C LEU A 204 8.84 0.83 -2.95
N ALA A 205 8.21 -0.23 -3.45
CA ALA A 205 8.01 -1.48 -2.72
C ALA A 205 9.34 -2.19 -2.40
N LEU A 206 10.33 -2.13 -3.30
CA LEU A 206 11.68 -2.63 -3.04
C LEU A 206 12.34 -1.87 -1.88
N VAL A 207 12.16 -0.55 -1.79
CA VAL A 207 12.66 0.26 -0.67
C VAL A 207 12.02 -0.21 0.64
N LEU A 208 10.69 -0.35 0.68
CA LEU A 208 9.97 -0.80 1.87
C LEU A 208 10.39 -2.21 2.30
N GLY A 209 10.47 -3.15 1.36
CA GLY A 209 10.91 -4.53 1.63
C GLY A 209 12.35 -4.60 2.13
N THR A 210 13.25 -3.76 1.59
CA THR A 210 14.64 -3.66 2.05
C THR A 210 14.72 -3.07 3.45
N VAL A 211 13.97 -2.00 3.72
CA VAL A 211 13.92 -1.40 5.07
C VAL A 211 13.37 -2.40 6.08
N TYR A 212 12.39 -3.23 5.72
CA TYR A 212 11.89 -4.28 6.60
C TYR A 212 12.99 -5.28 7.00
N GLU A 213 13.78 -5.78 6.04
CA GLU A 213 14.88 -6.72 6.35
C GLU A 213 16.02 -6.05 7.14
N LEU A 214 16.27 -4.76 6.94
CA LEU A 214 17.34 -4.05 7.64
C LEU A 214 16.96 -3.61 9.05
N SER A 215 15.71 -3.21 9.25
CA SER A 215 15.21 -2.74 10.53
C SER A 215 14.71 -3.88 11.43
N GLU A 216 14.38 -5.03 10.84
CA GLU A 216 13.72 -6.14 11.54
C GLU A 216 12.49 -5.66 12.34
N ASN A 217 11.80 -4.62 11.86
CA ASN A 217 10.67 -4.02 12.55
C ASN A 217 9.62 -3.52 11.56
N LEU A 218 8.47 -4.19 11.51
CA LEU A 218 7.37 -3.90 10.59
C LEU A 218 6.79 -2.49 10.77
N LEU A 219 6.90 -1.89 11.96
CA LEU A 219 6.46 -0.51 12.18
C LEU A 219 7.23 0.49 11.30
N VAL A 220 8.51 0.22 11.02
CA VAL A 220 9.36 1.13 10.23
C VAL A 220 8.85 1.27 8.79
N PRO A 221 8.72 0.21 7.97
CA PRO A 221 8.16 0.33 6.63
C PRO A 221 6.68 0.77 6.66
N ALA A 222 5.88 0.37 7.66
CA ALA A 222 4.48 0.80 7.76
C ALA A 222 4.35 2.32 7.91
N LEU A 223 5.20 2.93 8.74
CA LEU A 223 5.24 4.38 8.90
C LEU A 223 5.80 5.09 7.68
N ILE A 224 6.87 4.58 7.05
CA ILE A 224 7.41 5.15 5.79
C ILE A 224 6.33 5.18 4.73
N HIS A 225 5.63 4.05 4.56
CA HIS A 225 4.57 3.91 3.58
C HIS A 225 3.40 4.84 3.87
N GLY A 226 2.87 4.80 5.10
CA GLY A 226 1.76 5.68 5.50
C GLY A 226 2.09 7.17 5.34
N LEU A 227 3.30 7.58 5.70
CA LEU A 227 3.78 8.96 5.53
C LEU A 227 4.00 9.33 4.07
N TYR A 228 4.46 8.40 3.23
CA TYR A 228 4.56 8.61 1.78
C TYR A 228 3.18 8.90 1.18
N ASN A 229 2.19 8.05 1.47
CA ASN A 229 0.81 8.24 0.98
C ASN A 229 0.20 9.54 1.51
N ALA A 230 0.37 9.83 2.81
CA ALA A 230 -0.08 11.09 3.40
C ALA A 230 0.57 12.30 2.72
N THR A 231 1.86 12.22 2.39
CA THR A 231 2.57 13.29 1.66
C THR A 231 1.95 13.50 0.28
N GLN A 232 1.67 12.43 -0.47
CA GLN A 232 1.01 12.54 -1.78
C GLN A 232 -0.36 13.22 -1.68
N PHE A 233 -1.18 12.84 -0.70
CA PHE A 233 -2.50 13.45 -0.48
C PHE A 233 -2.42 14.92 -0.07
N LEU A 234 -1.48 15.29 0.81
CA LEU A 234 -1.30 16.68 1.22
C LEU A 234 -0.77 17.57 0.08
N LEU A 235 0.10 17.04 -0.79
CA LEU A 235 0.54 17.74 -2.00
C LEU A 235 -0.62 17.95 -2.98
N ALA A 236 -1.44 16.92 -3.21
CA ALA A 236 -2.64 17.02 -4.04
C ALA A 236 -3.66 18.02 -3.46
N TYR A 237 -3.80 18.06 -2.12
CA TYR A 237 -4.68 19.03 -1.45
C TYR A 237 -4.21 20.45 -1.71
N GLN A 238 -2.91 20.71 -1.51
CA GLN A 238 -2.31 22.01 -1.78
C GLN A 238 -2.51 22.44 -3.25
N GLN A 239 -2.36 21.51 -4.19
CA GLN A 239 -2.60 21.77 -5.61
C GLN A 239 -4.06 22.13 -5.88
N ALA A 240 -5.01 21.36 -5.34
CA ALA A 240 -6.43 21.55 -5.57
C ALA A 240 -6.98 22.85 -4.96
N THR A 241 -6.43 23.30 -3.82
CA THR A 241 -6.87 24.54 -3.14
C THR A 241 -6.05 25.78 -3.48
N GLY A 242 -5.06 25.69 -4.37
CA GLY A 242 -4.18 26.81 -4.74
C GLY A 242 -3.18 27.24 -3.65
N GLY A 243 -2.94 26.40 -2.63
CA GLY A 243 -2.12 26.72 -1.46
C GLY A 243 -2.63 27.90 -0.62
N LEU A 244 -1.85 28.34 0.38
CA LEU A 244 -2.14 29.49 1.26
C LEU A 244 -2.30 30.85 0.52
N SER A 245 -2.26 30.85 -0.81
CA SER A 245 -2.42 32.02 -1.69
C SER A 245 -3.85 32.57 -1.77
N GLY A 246 -4.85 31.82 -1.29
CA GLY A 246 -6.27 32.20 -1.29
C GLY A 246 -6.74 32.97 -0.05
N LEU A 247 -5.85 33.35 0.87
CA LEU A 247 -6.15 34.12 2.08
C LEU A 247 -5.66 35.59 2.00
N GLY A 248 -5.39 36.09 0.79
CA GLY A 248 -5.02 37.49 0.52
C GLY A 248 -6.20 38.34 0.11
#